data_AF-A0AA38W0V8-F1
#
_entry.id   AF-A0AA38W0V8-F1
#
_cell.length_a   1.000
_cell.length_b   1.000
_cell.length_c   1.000
_cell.angle_alpha   90.00
_cell.angle_beta   90.00
_cell.angle_gamma   90.00
#
_symmetry.space_group_name_H-M   'P 1'
#
loop_
_entity.id
_entity.type
_entity.pdbx_description
1 polymer ?
#
loop_
_entity_poly.entity_id
_entity_poly.type
_entity_poly.pdbx_seq_one_letter_code
_entity_poly.pdbx_strand_id
1 'polypeptide(L)'
;MGPFKAIQEFHPWLRDDFKPADDLVNLNVEEDAALRETIPQQDGPWPPPVFTHGDLSASNVLVEGDKITGIIDWETSGWYPQYWEYTSA
;
A
#
# COMPACT_ATOMS: atom_id res chain seq x y z
N MET A 1 8.94 6.91 4.10
CA MET A 1 7.61 6.34 3.78
C MET A 1 6.57 7.17 4.49
N GLY A 2 5.49 7.55 3.79
CA GLY A 2 4.31 8.19 4.38
C GLY A 2 4.57 9.31 5.40
N PRO A 3 3.54 9.74 6.14
CA PRO A 3 2.13 9.42 5.87
C PRO A 3 1.62 10.14 4.62
N PHE A 4 0.71 9.50 3.89
CA PHE A 4 0.03 10.10 2.74
C PHE A 4 -1.29 10.73 3.20
N LYS A 5 -1.66 11.89 2.65
CA LYS A 5 -2.94 12.53 2.97
C LYS A 5 -4.10 11.89 2.22
N ALA A 6 -3.80 11.30 1.07
CA ALA A 6 -4.76 10.63 0.20
C ALA A 6 -4.13 9.43 -0.49
N ILE A 7 -4.94 8.44 -0.85
CA ILE A 7 -4.47 7.25 -1.57
C ILE A 7 -3.97 7.59 -2.99
N GLN A 8 -4.49 8.69 -3.54
CA GLN A 8 -4.04 9.26 -4.81
C GLN A 8 -2.64 9.88 -4.73
N GLU A 9 -2.07 10.08 -3.54
CA GLU A 9 -0.64 10.40 -3.36
C GLU A 9 0.20 9.12 -3.19
N PHE A 10 -0.39 8.10 -2.56
CA PHE A 10 0.28 6.82 -2.29
C PHE A 10 0.51 5.99 -3.57
N HIS A 11 -0.49 5.82 -4.45
CA HIS A 11 -0.34 4.97 -5.63
C HIS A 11 0.72 5.46 -6.62
N PRO A 12 0.81 6.77 -6.96
CA PRO A 12 1.91 7.27 -7.76
C PRO A 12 3.26 7.02 -7.08
N TRP A 13 3.39 7.30 -5.79
CA TRP A 13 4.62 7.00 -5.03
C TRP A 13 5.00 5.52 -5.09
N LEU A 14 4.03 4.60 -4.95
CA LEU A 14 4.26 3.16 -4.97
C LEU A 14 4.86 2.69 -6.31
N ARG A 15 4.54 3.39 -7.40
CA ARG A 15 5.02 3.09 -8.75
C ARG A 15 6.07 4.09 -9.26
N ASP A 16 6.79 4.76 -8.36
CA ASP A 16 7.86 5.73 -8.68
C ASP A 16 7.40 6.84 -9.65
N ASP A 17 6.23 7.39 -9.37
CA ASP A 17 5.51 8.38 -10.19
C ASP A 17 5.23 7.96 -11.64
N PHE A 18 5.37 6.67 -11.97
CA PHE A 18 5.02 6.14 -13.28
C PHE A 18 3.57 6.46 -13.63
N LYS A 19 3.38 7.10 -14.79
CA LYS A 19 2.08 7.38 -15.37
C LYS A 19 1.96 6.65 -16.70
N PRO A 20 0.83 5.98 -16.97
CA PRO A 20 0.60 5.34 -18.26
C PRO A 20 0.82 6.30 -19.42
N ALA A 21 0.34 7.55 -19.28
CA ALA A 21 0.45 8.58 -20.31
C ALA A 21 1.89 8.95 -20.70
N ASP A 22 2.86 8.72 -19.81
CA ASP A 22 4.26 9.10 -20.02
C ASP A 22 5.06 8.03 -20.79
N ASP A 23 4.58 6.76 -20.87
CA ASP A 23 5.39 5.67 -21.43
C ASP A 23 4.61 4.55 -22.18
N LEU A 24 3.44 4.84 -22.77
CA LEU A 24 2.72 3.88 -23.64
C LEU A 24 3.54 3.43 -24.88
N VAL A 25 4.69 4.04 -25.15
CA VAL A 25 5.49 3.84 -26.36
C VAL A 25 6.54 2.73 -26.19
N ASN A 26 6.88 2.35 -24.96
CA ASN A 26 7.99 1.42 -24.66
C ASN A 26 7.58 0.16 -23.87
N LEU A 27 6.30 -0.01 -23.55
CA LEU A 27 5.82 -1.16 -22.77
C LEU A 27 5.61 -2.40 -23.66
N ASN A 28 6.25 -3.49 -23.26
CA ASN A 28 6.17 -4.81 -23.90
C ASN A 28 4.74 -5.34 -23.74
N VAL A 29 4.07 -5.68 -24.85
CA VAL A 29 2.61 -5.96 -24.92
C VAL A 29 2.11 -6.98 -23.87
N GLU A 30 2.94 -7.92 -23.41
CA GLU A 30 2.54 -8.93 -22.42
C GLU A 30 2.64 -8.48 -20.95
N GLU A 31 3.65 -7.70 -20.56
CA GLU A 31 3.78 -7.16 -19.18
C GLU A 31 2.81 -5.99 -18.94
N ASP A 32 2.34 -5.39 -20.03
CA ASP A 32 1.57 -4.16 -20.11
C ASP A 32 0.05 -4.37 -19.91
N ALA A 33 -0.48 -5.58 -20.15
CA ALA A 33 -1.91 -5.85 -19.99
C ALA A 33 -2.36 -5.69 -18.53
N ALA A 34 -1.58 -6.22 -17.58
CA ALA A 34 -1.88 -6.10 -16.15
C ALA A 34 -1.75 -4.66 -15.65
N LEU A 35 -0.76 -3.91 -16.13
CA LEU A 35 -0.57 -2.50 -15.77
C LEU A 35 -1.69 -1.62 -16.31
N ARG A 36 -2.13 -1.85 -17.55
CA ARG A 36 -3.29 -1.17 -18.16
C ARG A 36 -4.59 -1.40 -17.41
N GLU A 37 -4.75 -2.56 -16.79
CA GLU A 37 -5.94 -2.87 -15.99
C GLU A 37 -5.85 -2.28 -14.58
N THR A 38 -4.69 -2.39 -13.93
CA THR A 38 -4.52 -2.03 -12.51
C THR A 38 -4.34 -0.54 -12.27
N ILE A 39 -3.70 0.20 -13.17
CA ILE A 39 -3.47 1.64 -12.98
C ILE A 39 -4.79 2.44 -12.93
N PRO A 40 -5.77 2.24 -13.82
CA PRO A 40 -7.08 2.89 -13.70
C PRO A 40 -7.81 2.58 -12.39
N GLN A 41 -7.62 1.37 -11.84
CA GLN A 41 -8.17 1.00 -10.54
C GLN A 41 -7.48 1.78 -9.42
N GLN A 42 -6.15 1.88 -9.48
CA GLN A 42 -5.34 2.68 -8.55
C GLN A 42 -5.65 4.19 -8.62
N ASP A 43 -5.96 4.71 -9.80
CA ASP A 43 -6.27 6.13 -10.01
C ASP A 43 -7.75 6.47 -9.72
N GLY A 44 -8.55 5.46 -9.37
CA GLY A 44 -9.97 5.60 -9.04
C GLY A 44 -10.25 6.35 -7.72
N PRO A 45 -11.54 6.47 -7.35
CA PRO A 45 -11.92 6.98 -6.05
C PRO A 45 -11.56 5.97 -4.96
N TRP A 46 -10.76 6.42 -3.99
CA TRP A 46 -10.38 5.63 -2.82
C TRP A 46 -10.92 6.28 -1.53
N PRO A 47 -11.27 5.48 -0.52
CA PRO A 47 -11.55 6.01 0.81
C PRO A 47 -10.30 6.69 1.39
N PRO A 48 -10.46 7.56 2.40
CA PRO A 48 -9.34 8.15 3.11
C PRO A 48 -8.39 7.06 3.66
N PRO A 49 -7.07 7.33 3.72
CA PRO A 49 -6.13 6.41 4.34
C PRO A 49 -6.51 6.14 5.79
N VAL A 50 -6.15 4.95 6.26
CA VAL A 50 -6.27 4.54 7.67
C VAL A 50 -4.87 4.38 8.25
N PHE A 51 -4.76 4.47 9.56
CA PHE A 51 -3.50 4.19 10.24
C PHE A 51 -3.27 2.67 10.24
N THR A 52 -2.22 2.21 9.56
CA THR A 52 -1.83 0.80 9.49
C THR A 52 -0.48 0.62 10.20
N HIS A 53 -0.26 -0.60 10.73
CA HIS A 53 1.00 -0.99 11.33
C HIS A 53 2.10 -1.11 10.26
N GLY A 54 1.78 -1.71 9.11
CA GLY A 54 2.70 -1.84 7.98
C GLY A 54 3.56 -3.11 8.01
N ASP A 55 3.58 -3.82 9.14
CA ASP A 55 4.23 -5.14 9.34
C ASP A 55 3.53 -5.91 10.48
N LEU A 56 2.20 -6.02 10.45
CA LEU A 56 1.46 -6.71 11.52
C LEU A 56 1.54 -8.23 11.33
N SER A 57 2.61 -8.82 11.84
CA SER A 57 2.80 -10.27 11.92
C SER A 57 2.67 -10.77 13.37
N ALA A 58 2.49 -12.09 13.55
CA ALA A 58 2.45 -12.69 14.88
C ALA A 58 3.72 -12.42 15.72
N SER A 59 4.86 -12.19 15.06
CA SER A 59 6.13 -11.81 15.71
C SER A 59 6.07 -10.44 16.39
N ASN A 60 5.20 -9.56 15.90
CA ASN A 60 5.02 -8.20 16.40
C ASN A 60 3.84 -8.05 17.37
N VAL A 61 3.20 -9.16 17.76
CA VAL A 61 2.09 -9.19 18.73
C VAL A 61 2.54 -9.85 20.03
N LEU A 62 2.51 -9.08 21.12
CA LEU A 62 2.79 -9.59 22.46
C LEU A 62 1.53 -10.21 23.07
N VAL A 63 1.67 -11.40 23.66
CA VAL A 63 0.56 -12.17 24.22
C VAL A 63 0.91 -12.66 25.63
N GLU A 64 -0.05 -12.56 26.56
CA GLU A 64 0.00 -13.17 27.89
C GLU A 64 -1.24 -14.05 28.07
N GLY A 65 -1.05 -15.38 28.08
CA GLY A 65 -2.16 -16.33 28.02
C GLY A 65 -2.95 -16.20 26.72
N ASP A 66 -4.26 -15.92 26.83
CA ASP A 66 -5.16 -15.70 25.68
C ASP A 66 -5.38 -14.20 25.38
N LYS A 67 -4.56 -13.32 25.98
CA LYS A 67 -4.74 -11.87 25.88
C LYS A 67 -3.58 -11.23 25.12
N ILE A 68 -3.92 -10.43 24.10
CA ILE A 68 -2.97 -9.52 23.46
C ILE A 68 -2.64 -8.40 24.45
N THR A 69 -1.35 -8.23 24.75
CA THR A 69 -0.84 -7.24 25.72
C THR A 69 -0.15 -6.06 25.05
N GLY A 70 0.25 -6.19 23.79
CA GLY A 70 0.86 -5.10 23.04
C GLY A 70 1.11 -5.46 21.57
N ILE A 71 1.37 -4.42 20.79
CA ILE A 71 1.86 -4.49 19.43
C ILE A 71 3.15 -3.66 19.39
N ILE A 72 4.20 -4.21 18.80
CA ILE A 72 5.54 -3.61 18.74
C ILE A 72 5.98 -3.43 17.29
N ASP A 73 7.09 -2.72 17.09
CA ASP A 73 7.72 -2.53 15.76
C ASP A 73 6.96 -1.61 14.80
N TRP A 74 6.56 -0.44 15.31
CA TRP A 74 5.77 0.57 14.57
C TRP A 74 6.58 1.43 13.58
N GLU A 75 7.81 1.05 13.22
CA GLU A 75 8.67 1.90 12.38
C GLU A 75 8.20 2.02 10.92
N THR A 76 7.43 1.04 10.45
CA THR A 76 6.82 1.01 9.11
C THR A 76 5.42 1.63 9.06
N SER A 77 4.89 2.03 10.21
CA SER A 77 3.51 2.48 10.36
C SER A 77 3.24 3.83 9.72
N GLY A 78 1.99 4.04 9.33
CA GLY A 78 1.60 5.26 8.64
C GLY A 78 0.16 5.25 8.15
N TRP A 79 -0.19 6.28 7.39
CA TRP A 79 -1.51 6.45 6.81
C TRP A 79 -1.50 5.92 5.37
N TYR A 80 -2.13 4.75 5.18
CA TYR A 80 -2.07 3.95 3.95
C TYR A 80 -3.46 3.42 3.56
N PRO A 81 -3.62 2.82 2.37
CA PRO A 81 -4.86 2.13 2.01
C PRO A 81 -5.22 1.03 3.03
N GLN A 82 -6.51 0.77 3.23
CA GLN A 82 -6.98 -0.28 4.14
C GLN A 82 -6.43 -1.69 3.85
N TYR A 83 -6.09 -1.96 2.59
CA TYR A 83 -5.54 -3.24 2.18
C TYR A 83 -4.03 -3.35 2.46
N TRP A 84 -3.35 -2.24 2.77
CA TRP A 84 -1.90 -2.16 2.85
C TRP A 84 -1.35 -3.15 3.87
N GLU A 85 -2.00 -3.27 5.03
CA GLU A 85 -1.62 -4.25 6.06
C GLU A 85 -1.58 -5.69 5.53
N TYR A 86 -2.47 -6.07 4.62
CA TYR A 86 -2.50 -7.42 4.07
C TYR A 86 -1.46 -7.66 2.97
N THR A 87 -0.94 -6.58 2.39
CA THR A 87 0.03 -6.64 1.28
C THR A 87 1.46 -6.36 1.74
N SER A 88 1.65 -5.75 2.91
CA SER A 88 2.95 -5.39 3.46
C SER A 88 3.39 -6.28 4.64
N ALA A 89 2.45 -7.01 5.27
CA ALA A 89 2.72 -7.99 6.33
C ALA A 89 3.27 -9.32 5.81
#